data_AF-A0A7S1AVH0-F1
#
_entry.id   AF-A0A7S1AVH0-F1
#
_cell.length_a   1.000
_cell.length_b   1.000
_cell.length_c   1.000
_cell.angle_alpha   90.00
_cell.angle_beta   90.00
_cell.angle_gamma   90.00
#
_symmetry.space_group_name_H-M   'P 1'
#
loop_
_entity.id
_entity.type
_entity.pdbx_description
1 polymer ?
#
loop_
_entity_poly.entity_id
_entity_poly.type
_entity_poly.pdbx_seq_one_letter_code
_entity_poly.pdbx_strand_id
1 'polypeptide(L)'
;TSTESQFESRFANLASRLPRVVKVTKLIRLLSLVRIRRGMRGIERLGDQYVSQMLRHIISMVLIFVLLILVNHTVACAWFALTRLSSDTGHSWLDLNFVTHRTYGDFDATFQYLTAFHWSLTQMTPGSMPVQPTNSTERVFNIVCLFFGLLFFSSIISSITTAFTQLKMLAAEREGLISELDTFLRQK
;
A
#
# COMPACT_ATOMS: atom_id res chain seq x y z
N THR A 1 -37.62 2.61 39.67
CA THR A 1 -37.57 3.00 38.24
C THR A 1 -36.32 3.78 37.86
N SER A 2 -35.61 4.48 38.76
CA SER A 2 -34.37 5.21 38.43
C SER A 2 -33.07 4.39 38.59
N THR A 3 -33.11 3.23 39.26
CA THR A 3 -31.94 2.36 39.49
C THR A 3 -31.71 1.31 38.38
N GLU A 4 -32.77 0.87 37.70
CA GLU A 4 -32.67 -0.05 36.54
C GLU A 4 -32.07 0.63 35.29
N SER A 5 -32.35 1.92 35.07
CA SER A 5 -31.79 2.67 33.93
C SER A 5 -30.28 2.93 34.07
N GLN A 6 -29.77 3.02 35.32
CA GLN A 6 -28.33 3.08 35.57
C GLN A 6 -27.63 1.74 35.34
N PHE A 7 -28.31 0.60 35.51
CA PHE A 7 -27.73 -0.72 35.24
C PHE A 7 -27.62 -0.98 33.73
N GLU A 8 -28.65 -0.62 32.95
CA GLU A 8 -28.63 -0.73 31.47
C GLU A 8 -27.55 0.14 30.82
N SER A 9 -27.36 1.38 31.31
CA SER A 9 -26.31 2.27 30.80
C SER A 9 -24.90 1.74 31.09
N ARG A 10 -24.69 0.97 32.17
CA ARG A 10 -23.39 0.33 32.47
C ARG A 10 -23.12 -0.88 31.56
N PHE A 11 -24.15 -1.62 31.16
CA PHE A 11 -24.03 -2.70 30.17
C PHE A 11 -23.81 -2.19 28.74
N ALA A 12 -24.46 -1.09 28.34
CA ALA A 12 -24.17 -0.41 27.07
C ALA A 12 -22.71 0.09 26.99
N ASN A 13 -22.18 0.58 28.12
CA ASN A 13 -20.77 0.96 28.23
C ASN A 13 -19.82 -0.26 28.16
N LEU A 14 -20.25 -1.46 28.57
CA LEU A 14 -19.45 -2.67 28.43
C LEU A 14 -19.43 -3.19 26.98
N ALA A 15 -20.54 -3.07 26.25
CA ALA A 15 -20.61 -3.37 24.81
C ALA A 15 -19.81 -2.37 23.95
N SER A 16 -19.70 -1.12 24.39
CA SER A 16 -18.80 -0.11 23.78
C SER A 16 -17.30 -0.42 23.99
N ARG A 17 -16.98 -1.34 24.92
CA ARG A 17 -15.65 -1.92 25.09
C ARG A 17 -15.44 -3.19 24.27
N LEU A 18 -15.85 -3.18 23.00
CA LEU A 18 -15.38 -4.14 21.99
C LEU A 18 -14.18 -3.62 21.16
N PRO A 19 -13.04 -3.14 21.71
CA PRO A 19 -11.85 -2.90 20.92
C PRO A 19 -11.01 -4.18 20.85
N ARG A 20 -11.54 -5.29 20.30
CA ARG A 20 -10.75 -6.52 20.13
C ARG A 20 -10.87 -7.20 18.77
N VAL A 21 -11.97 -7.07 18.04
CA VAL A 21 -12.14 -7.84 16.79
C VAL A 21 -11.52 -7.14 15.56
N VAL A 22 -11.44 -5.80 15.55
CA VAL A 22 -10.82 -5.03 14.45
C VAL A 22 -9.28 -5.05 14.50
N LYS A 23 -8.67 -5.30 15.67
CA LYS A 23 -7.21 -5.37 15.82
C LYS A 23 -6.61 -6.66 15.25
N VAL A 24 -7.38 -7.76 15.30
CA VAL A 24 -6.89 -9.09 14.90
C VAL A 24 -6.92 -9.26 13.37
N THR A 25 -7.93 -8.73 12.68
CA THR A 25 -7.97 -8.78 11.20
C THR A 25 -6.87 -7.95 10.54
N LYS A 26 -6.46 -6.81 11.14
CA LYS A 26 -5.33 -5.99 10.67
C LYS A 26 -3.97 -6.68 10.84
N LEU A 27 -3.73 -7.35 11.98
CA LEU A 27 -2.49 -8.11 12.23
C LEU A 27 -2.40 -9.38 11.37
N ILE A 28 -3.52 -10.05 11.12
CA ILE A 28 -3.58 -11.22 10.23
C ILE A 28 -3.23 -10.83 8.78
N ARG A 29 -3.64 -9.64 8.29
CA ARG A 29 -3.26 -9.13 6.96
C ARG A 29 -1.77 -8.81 6.83
N LEU A 30 -1.13 -8.29 7.89
CA LEU A 30 0.32 -8.09 7.91
C LEU A 30 1.09 -9.43 7.90
N LEU A 31 0.56 -10.46 8.58
CA LEU A 31 1.08 -11.83 8.47
C LEU A 31 0.88 -12.44 7.06
N SER A 32 -0.18 -12.04 6.34
CA SER A 32 -0.38 -12.42 4.93
C SER A 32 0.74 -11.90 4.02
N LEU A 33 1.27 -10.69 4.28
CA LEU A 33 2.42 -10.15 3.53
C LEU A 33 3.67 -10.99 3.72
N VAL A 34 3.90 -11.48 4.95
CA VAL A 34 4.99 -12.41 5.26
C VAL A 34 4.75 -13.77 4.59
N ARG A 35 3.49 -14.24 4.50
CA ARG A 35 3.14 -15.44 3.74
C ARG A 35 3.36 -15.27 2.24
N ILE A 36 3.04 -14.13 1.64
CA ILE A 36 3.31 -13.83 0.22
C ILE A 36 4.82 -13.84 -0.04
N ARG A 37 5.63 -13.19 0.82
CA ARG A 37 7.10 -13.23 0.71
C ARG A 37 7.67 -14.65 0.91
N ARG A 38 7.02 -15.51 1.70
CA ARG A 38 7.38 -16.94 1.82
C ARG A 38 6.94 -17.75 0.60
N GLY A 39 5.75 -17.47 0.06
CA GLY A 39 5.22 -18.07 -1.16
C GLY A 39 6.07 -17.73 -2.39
N MET A 40 6.57 -16.50 -2.48
CA MET A 40 7.55 -16.08 -3.49
C MET A 40 8.82 -16.93 -3.47
N ARG A 41 9.36 -17.22 -2.28
CA ARG A 41 10.52 -18.12 -2.13
C ARG A 41 10.20 -19.57 -2.52
N GLY A 42 8.96 -20.00 -2.33
CA GLY A 42 8.49 -21.32 -2.77
C GLY A 42 8.34 -21.40 -4.29
N ILE A 43 7.80 -20.35 -4.92
CA ILE A 43 7.65 -20.23 -6.37
C ILE A 43 9.00 -20.10 -7.06
N GLU A 44 9.97 -19.38 -6.47
CA GLU A 44 11.34 -19.32 -6.99
C GLU A 44 12.00 -20.70 -7.07
N ARG A 45 11.80 -21.55 -6.05
CA ARG A 45 12.37 -22.90 -6.00
C ARG A 45 11.69 -23.90 -6.96
N LEU A 46 10.40 -23.70 -7.24
CA LEU A 46 9.63 -24.55 -8.16
C LEU A 46 9.72 -24.07 -9.62
N GLY A 47 9.91 -22.77 -9.82
CA GLY A 47 10.01 -22.14 -11.15
C GLY A 47 11.35 -22.36 -11.84
N ASP A 48 12.41 -22.66 -11.10
CA ASP A 48 13.78 -22.85 -11.62
C ASP A 48 13.90 -24.02 -12.62
N GLN A 49 12.95 -24.96 -12.60
CA GLN A 49 12.95 -26.12 -13.50
C GLN A 49 11.99 -26.00 -14.71
N TYR A 50 11.02 -25.06 -14.70
CA TYR A 50 9.94 -25.05 -15.70
C TYR A 50 9.53 -23.66 -16.23
N VAL A 51 10.01 -22.56 -15.64
CA VAL A 51 9.56 -21.20 -15.97
C VAL A 51 10.62 -20.46 -16.80
N SER A 52 10.24 -19.99 -17.98
CA SER A 52 11.12 -19.17 -18.81
C SER A 52 11.53 -17.88 -18.07
N GLN A 53 12.75 -17.39 -18.31
CA GLN A 53 13.26 -16.20 -17.61
C GLN A 53 12.34 -14.97 -17.76
N MET A 54 11.66 -14.85 -18.90
CA MET A 54 10.65 -13.81 -19.17
C MET A 54 9.42 -13.94 -18.28
N LEU A 55 8.88 -15.15 -18.09
CA LEU A 55 7.71 -15.38 -17.24
C LEU A 55 8.03 -15.09 -15.76
N ARG A 56 9.25 -15.38 -15.31
CA ARG A 56 9.71 -15.03 -13.94
C ARG A 56 9.70 -13.51 -13.70
N HIS A 57 10.15 -12.73 -14.69
CA HIS A 57 10.12 -11.26 -14.60
C HIS A 57 8.68 -10.73 -14.53
N ILE A 58 7.78 -11.25 -15.36
CA ILE A 58 6.35 -10.85 -15.34
C ILE A 58 5.71 -11.17 -13.99
N ILE A 59 5.92 -12.39 -13.46
CA ILE A 59 5.39 -12.79 -12.15
C ILE A 59 5.91 -11.86 -11.04
N SER A 60 7.20 -11.54 -11.05
CA SER A 60 7.79 -10.61 -10.07
C SER A 60 7.13 -9.23 -10.12
N MET A 61 6.92 -8.67 -11.32
CA MET A 61 6.26 -7.38 -11.50
C MET A 61 4.81 -7.38 -10.99
N VAL A 62 4.04 -8.42 -11.34
CA VAL A 62 2.66 -8.58 -10.87
C VAL A 62 2.60 -8.67 -9.35
N LEU A 63 3.53 -9.41 -8.72
CA LEU A 63 3.58 -9.55 -7.27
C LEU A 63 3.91 -8.23 -6.56
N ILE A 64 4.81 -7.41 -7.13
CA ILE A 64 5.09 -6.07 -6.62
C ILE A 64 3.84 -5.17 -6.71
N PHE A 65 3.08 -5.26 -7.80
CA PHE A 65 1.84 -4.50 -7.96
C PHE A 65 0.75 -4.91 -6.95
N VAL A 66 0.57 -6.22 -6.74
CA VAL A 66 -0.35 -6.74 -5.71
C VAL A 66 0.08 -6.32 -4.30
N LEU A 67 1.39 -6.36 -4.02
CA LEU A 67 1.95 -5.88 -2.77
C LEU A 67 1.66 -4.39 -2.56
N LEU A 68 1.81 -3.56 -3.60
CA LEU A 68 1.50 -2.13 -3.57
C LEU A 68 0.03 -1.87 -3.21
N ILE A 69 -0.91 -2.57 -3.85
CA ILE A 69 -2.35 -2.45 -3.56
C ILE A 69 -2.63 -2.84 -2.10
N LEU A 70 -2.03 -3.94 -1.63
CA LEU A 70 -2.28 -4.44 -0.28
C LEU A 70 -1.72 -3.49 0.79
N VAL A 71 -0.53 -2.93 0.57
CA VAL A 71 0.05 -1.92 1.47
C VAL A 71 -0.79 -0.64 1.47
N ASN A 72 -1.25 -0.17 0.31
CA ASN A 72 -2.13 0.98 0.24
C ASN A 72 -3.46 0.74 0.96
N HIS A 73 -4.04 -0.44 0.81
CA HIS A 73 -5.26 -0.82 1.52
C HIS A 73 -5.06 -0.79 3.05
N THR A 74 -3.93 -1.29 3.57
CA THR A 74 -3.66 -1.25 5.01
C THR A 74 -3.45 0.17 5.51
N VAL A 75 -2.74 1.02 4.75
CA VAL A 75 -2.53 2.44 5.07
C VAL A 75 -3.86 3.21 5.02
N ALA A 76 -4.68 3.01 3.99
CA ALA A 76 -6.00 3.63 3.86
C ALA A 76 -6.94 3.23 5.01
N CYS A 77 -6.99 1.93 5.36
CA CYS A 77 -7.77 1.47 6.50
C CYS A 77 -7.20 1.92 7.85
N ALA A 78 -5.90 2.22 7.94
CA ALA A 78 -5.31 2.85 9.12
C ALA A 78 -5.71 4.33 9.19
N TRP A 79 -5.61 5.07 8.08
CA TRP A 79 -6.05 6.45 7.94
C TRP A 79 -7.52 6.65 8.33
N PHE A 80 -8.41 5.80 7.81
CA PHE A 80 -9.83 5.80 8.19
C PHE A 80 -10.05 5.43 9.67
N ALA A 81 -9.17 4.63 10.28
CA ALA A 81 -9.32 4.28 11.69
C ALA A 81 -8.89 5.41 12.64
N LEU A 82 -8.05 6.36 12.19
CA LEU A 82 -7.64 7.51 12.99
C LEU A 82 -8.80 8.45 13.30
N THR A 83 -9.82 8.51 12.45
CA THR A 83 -11.02 9.33 12.67
C THR A 83 -11.82 8.92 13.91
N ARG A 84 -11.61 7.69 14.40
CA ARG A 84 -12.27 7.16 15.60
C ARG A 84 -11.45 7.37 16.88
N LEU A 85 -10.23 7.87 16.75
CA LEU A 85 -9.40 8.22 17.90
C LEU A 85 -9.77 9.62 18.38
N SER A 86 -9.50 9.90 19.65
CA SER A 86 -9.66 11.25 20.19
C SER A 86 -8.74 12.22 19.43
N SER A 87 -9.33 13.27 18.87
CA SER A 87 -8.62 14.37 18.22
C SER A 87 -8.33 15.48 19.23
N ASP A 88 -7.12 16.03 19.20
CA ASP A 88 -6.74 17.21 19.98
C ASP A 88 -7.39 18.49 19.43
N THR A 89 -7.71 18.54 18.14
CA THR A 89 -8.41 19.67 17.51
C THR A 89 -9.93 19.51 17.50
N GLY A 90 -10.44 18.34 17.93
CA GLY A 90 -11.85 17.99 17.82
C GLY A 90 -12.31 17.68 16.40
N HIS A 91 -11.43 17.79 15.40
CA HIS A 91 -11.71 17.53 13.99
C HIS A 91 -10.87 16.36 13.46
N SER A 92 -11.40 15.72 12.42
CA SER A 92 -10.77 14.68 11.63
C SER A 92 -10.78 15.07 10.15
N TRP A 93 -10.03 14.34 9.33
CA TRP A 93 -10.06 14.57 7.88
C TRP A 93 -11.44 14.35 7.25
N LEU A 94 -12.36 13.61 7.90
CA LEU A 94 -13.74 13.46 7.43
C LEU A 94 -14.55 14.76 7.55
N ASP A 95 -14.16 15.64 8.48
CA ASP A 95 -14.86 16.91 8.75
C ASP A 95 -14.42 18.03 7.78
N LEU A 96 -13.48 17.74 6.87
CA LEU A 96 -13.09 18.67 5.82
C LEU A 96 -14.24 18.86 4.82
N ASN A 97 -14.48 20.10 4.41
CA ASN A 97 -15.47 20.41 3.38
C ASN A 97 -15.02 19.84 2.03
N PHE A 98 -15.86 18.99 1.44
CA PHE A 98 -15.68 18.51 0.07
C PHE A 98 -16.47 19.37 -0.92
N VAL A 99 -17.71 19.72 -0.57
CA VAL A 99 -18.60 20.63 -1.31
C VAL A 99 -19.18 21.64 -0.33
N THR A 100 -19.66 22.79 -0.81
CA THR A 100 -20.35 23.78 0.02
C THR A 100 -21.37 23.12 0.95
N HIS A 101 -21.19 23.29 2.26
CA HIS A 101 -22.01 22.69 3.33
C HIS A 101 -22.03 21.16 3.42
N ARG A 102 -21.10 20.44 2.76
CA ARG A 102 -20.95 18.99 2.91
C ARG A 102 -19.49 18.58 3.11
N THR A 103 -19.28 17.80 4.15
CA THR A 103 -17.99 17.23 4.54
C THR A 103 -17.76 15.87 3.88
N TYR A 104 -16.53 15.36 3.91
CA TYR A 104 -16.26 13.98 3.44
C TYR A 104 -17.04 12.92 4.22
N GLY A 105 -17.34 13.17 5.50
CA GLY A 105 -18.13 12.29 6.36
C GLY A 105 -19.58 12.13 5.93
N ASP A 106 -20.13 13.07 5.16
CA ASP A 106 -21.55 13.05 4.73
C ASP A 106 -21.82 12.14 3.53
N PHE A 107 -20.77 11.65 2.87
CA PHE A 107 -20.88 10.80 1.68
C PHE A 107 -20.82 9.30 2.02
N ASP A 108 -21.22 8.46 1.07
CA ASP A 108 -21.25 6.99 1.23
C ASP A 108 -19.88 6.41 1.63
N ALA A 109 -19.91 5.29 2.35
CA ALA A 109 -18.71 4.58 2.81
C ALA A 109 -17.77 4.20 1.65
N THR A 110 -18.31 3.94 0.45
CA THR A 110 -17.52 3.67 -0.75
C THR A 110 -16.67 4.89 -1.13
N PHE A 111 -17.28 6.09 -1.12
CA PHE A 111 -16.58 7.33 -1.44
C PHE A 111 -15.51 7.65 -0.39
N GLN A 112 -15.83 7.48 0.90
CA GLN A 112 -14.87 7.68 1.99
C GLN A 112 -13.67 6.71 1.88
N TYR A 113 -13.93 5.44 1.56
CA TYR A 113 -12.88 4.44 1.36
C TYR A 113 -12.00 4.76 0.16
N LEU A 114 -12.59 5.09 -0.99
CA LEU A 114 -11.82 5.46 -2.19
C LEU A 114 -11.00 6.73 -1.97
N THR A 115 -11.53 7.69 -1.22
CA THR A 115 -10.80 8.90 -0.82
C THR A 115 -9.60 8.56 0.06
N ALA A 116 -9.77 7.70 1.07
CA ALA A 116 -8.68 7.25 1.94
C ALA A 116 -7.63 6.42 1.17
N PHE A 117 -8.06 5.62 0.19
CA PHE A 117 -7.17 4.84 -0.69
C PHE A 117 -6.41 5.71 -1.67
N HIS A 118 -7.04 6.74 -2.22
CA HIS A 118 -6.35 7.74 -3.04
C HIS A 118 -5.33 8.51 -2.22
N TRP A 119 -5.68 8.95 -1.01
CA TRP A 119 -4.74 9.58 -0.08
C TRP A 119 -3.55 8.68 0.27
N SER A 120 -3.76 7.37 0.49
CA SER A 120 -2.64 6.46 0.75
C SER A 120 -1.71 6.32 -0.45
N LEU A 121 -2.28 6.27 -1.66
CA LEU A 121 -1.51 6.22 -2.90
C LEU A 121 -0.64 7.48 -3.05
N THR A 122 -1.16 8.66 -2.71
CA THR A 122 -0.39 9.90 -2.80
C THR A 122 0.77 9.98 -1.79
N GLN A 123 0.76 9.15 -0.74
CA GLN A 123 1.91 9.02 0.16
C GLN A 123 3.03 8.16 -0.43
N MET A 124 2.68 7.16 -1.26
CA MET A 124 3.65 6.25 -1.88
C MET A 124 4.12 6.72 -3.26
N THR A 125 3.27 7.45 -3.96
CA THR A 125 3.55 8.01 -5.28
C THR A 125 3.22 9.50 -5.24
N PRO A 126 4.11 10.39 -5.71
CA PRO A 126 3.82 11.81 -5.71
C PRO A 126 2.50 12.10 -6.44
N GLY A 127 1.52 12.63 -5.71
CA GLY A 127 0.19 12.93 -6.24
C GLY A 127 -0.46 14.07 -5.45
N SER A 128 -1.32 14.84 -6.12
CA SER A 128 -2.07 15.92 -5.47
C SER A 128 -3.33 15.37 -4.81
N MET A 129 -3.53 15.69 -3.53
CA MET A 129 -4.71 15.30 -2.78
C MET A 129 -5.20 16.47 -1.89
N PRO A 130 -6.49 16.84 -1.95
CA PRO A 130 -7.06 17.90 -1.10
C PRO A 130 -7.22 17.49 0.37
N VAL A 131 -7.27 16.19 0.67
CA VAL A 131 -7.36 15.68 2.04
C VAL A 131 -6.03 15.87 2.76
N GLN A 132 -6.07 16.61 3.87
CA GLN A 132 -4.92 16.96 4.69
C GLN A 132 -5.17 16.60 6.16
N PRO A 133 -4.12 16.30 6.94
CA PRO A 133 -4.27 16.00 8.35
C PRO A 133 -4.76 17.23 9.14
N THR A 134 -5.76 17.02 9.99
CA THR A 134 -6.46 18.07 10.76
C THR A 134 -6.12 18.07 12.25
N ASN A 135 -5.45 17.02 12.73
CA ASN A 135 -5.09 16.83 14.14
C ASN A 135 -3.66 16.28 14.28
N SER A 136 -3.11 16.34 15.49
CA SER A 136 -1.71 15.95 15.72
C SER A 136 -1.44 14.47 15.43
N THR A 137 -2.39 13.60 15.77
CA THR A 137 -2.28 12.14 15.52
C THR A 137 -2.24 11.83 14.02
N GLU A 138 -3.12 12.43 13.24
CA GLU A 138 -3.15 12.35 11.78
C GLU A 138 -1.85 12.90 11.16
N ARG A 139 -1.32 14.02 11.68
CA ARG A 139 -0.06 14.61 11.21
C ARG A 139 1.12 13.68 11.44
N VAL A 140 1.27 13.11 12.63
CA VAL A 140 2.35 12.17 12.95
C VAL A 140 2.26 10.95 12.04
N PHE A 141 1.08 10.38 11.87
CA PHE A 141 0.87 9.25 10.97
C PHE A 141 1.23 9.60 9.52
N ASN A 142 0.81 10.76 9.03
CA ASN A 142 1.14 11.25 7.69
C ASN A 142 2.66 11.37 7.48
N ILE A 143 3.39 11.96 8.43
CA ILE A 143 4.85 12.09 8.37
C ILE A 143 5.53 10.72 8.26
N VAL A 144 5.10 9.75 9.08
CA VAL A 144 5.64 8.38 9.02
C VAL A 144 5.36 7.73 7.67
N CYS A 145 4.15 7.91 7.12
CA CYS A 145 3.78 7.41 5.79
C CYS A 145 4.63 8.05 4.68
N LEU A 146 4.97 9.33 4.77
CA LEU A 146 5.83 10.01 3.79
C LEU A 146 7.24 9.43 3.77
N PHE A 147 7.87 9.19 4.92
CA PHE A 147 9.19 8.54 4.98
C PHE A 147 9.14 7.12 4.41
N PHE A 148 8.10 6.35 4.74
CA PHE A 148 7.92 5.01 4.21
C PHE A 148 7.68 5.01 2.69
N GLY A 149 6.86 5.95 2.21
CA GLY A 149 6.56 6.15 0.81
C GLY A 149 7.79 6.52 0.00
N LEU A 150 8.64 7.42 0.52
CA LEU A 150 9.93 7.77 -0.09
C LEU A 150 10.80 6.53 -0.30
N LEU A 151 11.01 5.73 0.75
CA LEU A 151 11.83 4.52 0.68
C LEU A 151 11.26 3.48 -0.30
N PHE A 152 9.93 3.30 -0.27
CA PHE A 152 9.23 2.36 -1.15
C PHE A 152 9.34 2.78 -2.62
N PHE A 153 9.06 4.04 -2.93
CA PHE A 153 9.15 4.61 -4.27
C PHE A 153 10.57 4.52 -4.83
N SER A 154 11.58 4.90 -4.04
CA SER A 154 12.99 4.77 -4.42
C SER A 154 13.38 3.31 -4.73
N SER A 155 12.86 2.35 -3.95
CA SER A 155 13.13 0.92 -4.16
C SER A 155 12.51 0.40 -5.47
N ILE A 156 11.30 0.85 -5.81
CA ILE A 156 10.65 0.51 -7.09
C ILE A 156 11.47 1.08 -8.25
N ILE A 157 11.84 2.36 -8.20
CA ILE A 157 12.65 2.99 -9.24
C ILE A 157 13.96 2.24 -9.42
N SER A 158 14.68 1.95 -8.33
CA SER A 158 15.94 1.20 -8.37
C SER A 158 15.77 -0.19 -9.01
N SER A 159 14.68 -0.89 -8.71
CA SER A 159 14.37 -2.20 -9.29
C SER A 159 14.12 -2.11 -10.80
N ILE A 160 13.35 -1.10 -11.24
CA ILE A 160 13.07 -0.84 -12.65
C ILE A 160 14.36 -0.47 -13.40
N THR A 161 15.16 0.44 -12.84
CA THR A 161 16.44 0.85 -13.42
C THR A 161 17.38 -0.34 -13.57
N THR A 162 17.48 -1.22 -12.56
CA THR A 162 18.31 -2.42 -12.62
C THR A 162 17.86 -3.36 -13.72
N ALA A 163 16.55 -3.65 -13.81
CA ALA A 163 15.99 -4.51 -14.85
C ALA A 163 16.24 -3.93 -16.26
N PHE A 164 16.08 -2.61 -16.42
CA PHE A 164 16.32 -1.92 -17.68
C PHE A 164 17.80 -1.95 -18.10
N THR A 165 18.71 -1.75 -17.15
CA THR A 165 20.16 -1.87 -17.40
C THR A 165 20.55 -3.29 -17.81
N GLN A 166 19.99 -4.31 -17.16
CA GLN A 166 20.22 -5.71 -17.54
C GLN A 166 19.74 -6.02 -18.96
N LEU A 167 18.56 -5.54 -19.34
CA LEU A 167 18.04 -5.69 -20.71
C LEU A 167 18.94 -5.01 -21.75
N LYS A 168 19.45 -3.81 -21.45
CA LYS A 168 20.41 -3.12 -22.32
C LYS A 168 21.73 -3.87 -22.47
N MET A 169 22.26 -4.44 -21.39
CA MET A 169 23.49 -5.24 -21.45
C MET A 169 23.32 -6.49 -22.32
N LEU A 170 22.20 -7.21 -22.16
CA LEU A 170 21.89 -8.39 -22.98
C LEU A 170 21.72 -8.02 -24.47
N ALA A 171 21.08 -6.89 -24.76
CA ALA A 171 20.95 -6.40 -26.12
C ALA A 171 22.31 -6.03 -26.74
N ALA A 172 23.18 -5.36 -25.98
CA ALA A 172 24.52 -4.99 -26.43
C ALA A 172 25.43 -6.21 -26.65
N GLU A 173 25.36 -7.22 -25.78
CA GLU A 173 26.08 -8.50 -25.96
C GLU A 173 25.62 -9.22 -27.23
N ARG A 174 24.31 -9.26 -27.48
CA ARG A 174 23.74 -9.84 -28.70
C ARG A 174 24.22 -9.11 -29.96
N GLU A 175 24.26 -7.78 -29.94
CA GLU A 175 24.78 -6.98 -31.06
C GLU A 175 26.29 -7.25 -31.28
N GLY A 176 27.07 -7.37 -30.20
CA GLY A 176 28.49 -7.73 -30.27
C GLY A 176 28.72 -9.09 -30.95
N LEU A 177 27.96 -10.12 -30.56
CA LEU A 177 28.03 -11.46 -31.16
C LEU A 177 27.67 -11.45 -32.65
N ILE A 178 26.67 -10.67 -33.06
CA ILE A 178 26.28 -10.53 -34.47
C ILE A 178 27.38 -9.84 -35.28
N SER A 179 28.01 -8.79 -34.71
CA SER A 179 29.10 -8.08 -35.37
C SER A 179 30.36 -8.94 -35.53
N GLU A 180 30.69 -9.76 -34.53
CA GLU A 180 31.81 -10.69 -34.60
C GLU A 180 31.57 -11.77 -35.67
N LEU A 181 30.35 -12.31 -35.73
CA LEU A 181 29.95 -13.26 -36.78
C LEU A 181 30.04 -12.65 -38.18
N ASP A 182 29.57 -11.43 -38.39
CA ASP A 182 29.69 -10.73 -39.70
C ASP A 182 31.16 -10.57 -40.11
N THR A 183 32.02 -10.24 -39.14
CA THR A 183 33.46 -10.10 -39.39
C THR A 183 34.10 -11.43 -39.80
N PHE A 184 33.75 -12.52 -39.11
CA PHE A 184 34.24 -13.87 -39.44
C PHE A 184 33.78 -14.34 -40.82
N LEU A 185 32.52 -14.08 -41.18
CA LEU A 185 31.97 -14.43 -42.48
C LEU A 185 32.59 -13.62 -43.63
N ARG A 186 33.04 -12.38 -43.38
CA ARG A 186 33.72 -11.55 -44.38
C ARG A 186 35.18 -11.92 -44.62
N GLN A 187 35.83 -12.58 -43.67
CA GLN A 187 37.25 -12.96 -43.76
C GLN A 187 37.51 -14.28 -44.50
N LYS A 188 36.47 -15.01 -44.88
CA LYS A 188 36.55 -16.34 -45.52
C LYS A 188 35.98 -16.30 -46.93
#